data_AF-A0A7X8KTB7-F1
#
_entry.id   AF-A0A7X8KTB7-F1
#
_cell.length_a   1.000
_cell.length_b   1.000
_cell.length_c   1.000
_cell.angle_alpha   90.00
_cell.angle_beta   90.00
_cell.angle_gamma   90.00
#
_symmetry.space_group_name_H-M   'P 1'
#
loop_
_entity.id
_entity.type
_entity.pdbx_description
1 polymer ?
#
loop_
_entity_poly.entity_id
_entity_poly.type
_entity_poly.pdbx_seq_one_letter_code
_entity_poly.pdbx_strand_id
1 'polypeptide(L)'
;MSNSINPLSPLTPLKPLQNNNAVQNNVSGTAGADFSSMLQKAITNLENTQQEANQAVLDLVTGNTEDFHTPVLAMEKASLTMGLAVNIRNKVLEAYHEIMRMQI
;
A
#
# COMPACT_ATOMS: atom_id res chain seq x y z
N MET A 1 55.66 31.52 -49.51
CA MET A 1 55.65 30.11 -49.09
C MET A 1 55.13 30.06 -47.66
N SER A 2 53.82 29.90 -47.49
CA SER A 2 53.21 29.82 -46.16
C SER A 2 52.49 28.48 -46.08
N ASN A 3 53.17 27.47 -45.56
CA ASN A 3 52.57 26.16 -45.31
C ASN A 3 51.98 26.19 -43.90
N SER A 4 50.67 26.35 -43.80
CA SER A 4 49.96 26.30 -42.52
C SER A 4 49.76 24.82 -42.14
N ILE A 5 50.57 24.31 -41.21
CA ILE A 5 50.29 23.02 -40.57
C ILE A 5 49.02 23.18 -39.74
N ASN A 6 47.97 22.47 -40.14
CA ASN A 6 46.71 22.39 -39.42
C ASN A 6 46.93 21.57 -38.12
N PRO A 7 46.78 22.15 -36.91
CA PRO A 7 46.97 21.38 -35.70
C PRO A 7 45.86 20.33 -35.56
N LEU A 8 46.26 19.08 -35.34
CA LEU A 8 45.33 17.96 -35.11
C LEU A 8 44.49 18.25 -33.86
N SER A 9 43.16 18.22 -34.00
CA SER A 9 42.24 18.45 -32.89
C SER A 9 42.34 17.32 -31.86
N PRO A 10 42.40 17.63 -30.55
CA PRO A 10 42.46 16.61 -29.52
C PRO A 10 41.17 15.80 -29.47
N LEU A 11 41.31 14.48 -29.33
CA LEU A 11 40.20 13.53 -29.26
C LEU A 11 39.33 13.85 -28.03
N THR A 12 38.05 14.13 -28.28
CA THR A 12 37.05 14.38 -27.24
C THR A 12 36.82 13.10 -26.44
N PRO A 13 36.96 13.10 -25.09
CA PRO A 13 36.66 11.93 -24.29
C PRO A 13 35.17 11.60 -24.37
N LEU A 14 34.85 10.32 -24.58
CA LEU A 14 33.47 9.83 -24.59
C LEU A 14 32.84 10.07 -23.21
N LYS A 15 31.65 10.67 -23.20
CA LYS A 15 30.84 10.82 -21.98
C LYS A 15 30.49 9.43 -21.45
N PRO A 16 30.68 9.13 -20.15
CA PRO A 16 30.23 7.88 -19.58
C PRO A 16 28.71 7.79 -19.69
N LEU A 17 28.21 6.59 -20.01
CA LEU A 17 26.78 6.31 -20.06
C LEU A 17 26.14 6.67 -18.71
N GLN A 18 25.33 7.73 -18.71
CA GLN A 18 24.39 7.98 -17.62
C GLN A 18 23.35 6.87 -17.64
N ASN A 19 23.55 5.88 -16.77
CA ASN A 19 22.54 4.88 -16.48
C ASN A 19 21.36 5.57 -15.77
N ASN A 20 20.33 5.93 -16.54
CA ASN A 20 19.07 6.51 -16.04
C ASN A 20 18.19 5.48 -15.29
N ASN A 21 18.78 4.42 -14.75
CA ASN A 21 18.13 3.47 -13.86
C ASN A 21 18.90 3.37 -12.54
N ALA A 22 19.35 4.51 -12.00
CA ALA A 22 19.37 4.61 -10.55
C ALA A 22 17.92 4.44 -10.11
N VAL A 23 17.58 3.24 -9.62
CA VAL A 23 16.40 3.00 -8.82
C VAL A 23 16.48 3.99 -7.68
N GLN A 24 15.88 5.15 -7.91
CA GLN A 24 15.65 6.17 -6.93
C GLN A 24 14.57 5.61 -6.03
N ASN A 25 15.01 4.73 -5.14
CA ASN A 25 14.26 4.35 -3.97
C ASN A 25 14.23 5.62 -3.11
N ASN A 26 13.28 6.50 -3.42
CA ASN A 26 12.86 7.60 -2.57
C ASN A 26 12.29 6.99 -1.28
N VAL A 27 13.15 6.46 -0.41
CA VAL A 27 12.84 6.25 1.00
C VAL A 27 13.10 7.58 1.70
N SER A 28 12.43 8.63 1.21
CA SER A 28 12.44 9.96 1.79
C SER A 28 11.09 10.16 2.47
N GLY A 29 11.00 9.72 3.72
CA GLY A 29 10.13 10.34 4.73
C GLY A 29 8.62 10.31 4.50
N THR A 30 8.03 9.20 4.08
CA THR A 30 6.54 9.08 4.07
C THR A 30 5.97 7.70 4.43
N ALA A 31 6.77 6.75 4.92
CA ALA A 31 6.29 5.41 5.30
C ALA A 31 5.11 5.44 6.30
N GLY A 32 5.04 6.45 7.18
CA GLY A 32 3.91 6.66 8.09
C GLY A 32 2.61 7.10 7.39
N ALA A 33 2.69 7.90 6.33
CA ALA A 33 1.51 8.28 5.54
C ALA A 33 1.02 7.11 4.68
N ASP A 34 1.94 6.29 4.17
CA ASP A 34 1.60 5.09 3.41
C ASP A 34 0.88 4.07 4.31
N PHE A 35 1.38 3.84 5.53
CA PHE A 35 0.71 2.96 6.49
C PHE A 35 -0.66 3.49 6.91
N SER A 36 -0.78 4.79 7.22
CA SER A 36 -2.06 5.43 7.56
C SER A 36 -3.08 5.30 6.42
N SER A 37 -2.65 5.52 5.17
CA SER A 37 -3.46 5.34 3.97
C SER A 37 -3.90 3.88 3.77
N MET A 38 -2.99 2.92 3.97
CA MET A 38 -3.33 1.50 3.92
C MET A 38 -4.32 1.10 5.01
N LEU A 39 -4.13 1.59 6.24
CA LEU A 39 -5.03 1.34 7.35
C LEU A 39 -6.42 1.93 7.08
N GLN A 40 -6.48 3.16 6.57
CA GLN A 40 -7.74 3.79 6.21
C GLN A 40 -8.47 3.00 5.10
N LYS A 41 -7.75 2.54 4.08
CA LYS A 41 -8.30 1.64 3.05
C LYS A 41 -8.80 0.32 3.64
N ALA A 42 -8.07 -0.26 4.58
CA ALA A 42 -8.47 -1.50 5.25
C ALA A 42 -9.77 -1.30 6.06
N ILE A 43 -9.91 -0.17 6.76
CA ILE A 43 -11.14 0.18 7.50
C ILE A 43 -12.31 0.37 6.53
N THR A 44 -12.12 1.09 5.42
CA THR A 44 -13.16 1.24 4.39
C THR A 44 -13.55 -0.12 3.79
N ASN A 45 -12.59 -1.01 3.55
CA ASN A 45 -12.86 -2.36 3.07
C ASN A 45 -13.61 -3.23 4.10
N LEU A 46 -13.35 -3.06 5.39
CA LEU A 46 -14.10 -3.73 6.46
C LEU A 46 -15.57 -3.28 6.44
N GLU A 47 -15.82 -1.98 6.36
CA GLU A 47 -17.19 -1.43 6.26
C GLU A 47 -17.93 -2.00 5.04
N ASN A 48 -17.27 -2.01 3.88
CA ASN A 48 -17.84 -2.60 2.66
C ASN A 48 -18.15 -4.10 2.83
N THR A 49 -17.22 -4.85 3.42
CA THR A 49 -17.41 -6.30 3.65
C THR A 49 -18.57 -6.56 4.63
N GLN A 50 -18.73 -5.70 5.64
CA GLN A 50 -19.82 -5.78 6.61
C GLN A 50 -21.17 -5.46 5.95
N GLN A 51 -21.25 -4.44 5.09
CA GLN A 51 -22.45 -4.11 4.32
C GLN A 51 -22.81 -5.21 3.32
N GLU A 52 -21.83 -5.76 2.62
CA GLU A 52 -22.02 -6.85 1.66
C GLU A 52 -22.56 -8.11 2.37
N ALA A 53 -22.04 -8.44 3.55
CA ALA A 53 -22.58 -9.52 4.38
C ALA A 53 -24.02 -9.25 4.84
N ASN A 54 -24.32 -8.03 5.29
CA ASN A 54 -25.69 -7.65 5.69
C ASN A 54 -26.67 -7.73 4.52
N GLN A 55 -26.26 -7.27 3.33
CA GLN A 55 -27.07 -7.33 2.13
C GLN A 55 -27.32 -8.78 1.69
N ALA A 56 -26.28 -9.62 1.69
CA ALA A 56 -26.41 -11.05 1.37
C ALA A 56 -27.35 -11.79 2.35
N VAL A 57 -27.32 -11.43 3.63
CA VAL A 57 -28.26 -11.96 4.64
C VAL A 57 -29.68 -11.48 4.38
N LEU A 58 -29.86 -10.21 4.01
CA LEU A 58 -31.17 -9.63 3.70
C LEU A 58 -31.77 -10.28 2.44
N ASP A 59 -30.98 -10.50 1.41
CA ASP A 59 -31.39 -11.13 0.15
C ASP A 59 -31.76 -12.61 0.36
N LEU A 60 -31.08 -13.30 1.26
CA LEU A 60 -31.43 -14.65 1.69
C LEU A 60 -32.78 -14.70 2.43
N VAL A 61 -32.98 -13.79 3.39
CA VAL A 61 -34.21 -13.77 4.22
C VAL A 61 -35.43 -13.29 3.42
N THR A 62 -35.23 -12.42 2.43
CA THR A 62 -36.29 -11.91 1.55
C THR A 62 -36.65 -12.88 0.41
N GLY A 63 -35.90 -13.97 0.24
CA GLY A 63 -36.18 -15.01 -0.76
C GLY A 63 -35.77 -14.64 -2.19
N ASN A 64 -34.92 -13.62 -2.36
CA ASN A 64 -34.47 -13.15 -3.66
C ASN A 64 -33.31 -13.98 -4.26
N THR A 65 -32.79 -14.99 -3.55
CA THR A 65 -31.67 -15.80 -4.04
C THR A 65 -31.75 -17.24 -3.52
N GLU A 66 -31.68 -18.22 -4.44
CA GLU A 66 -31.63 -19.67 -4.13
C GLU A 66 -30.26 -20.16 -3.62
N ASP A 67 -29.27 -19.27 -3.54
CA ASP A 67 -27.88 -19.62 -3.22
C ASP A 67 -27.54 -19.29 -1.76
N PHE A 68 -27.78 -20.26 -0.88
CA PHE A 68 -27.53 -20.21 0.56
C PHE A 68 -26.03 -20.19 0.94
N HIS A 69 -25.12 -20.43 0.00
CA HIS A 69 -23.68 -20.49 0.29
C HIS A 69 -23.02 -19.10 0.39
N THR A 70 -23.51 -18.15 -0.40
CA THR A 70 -22.96 -16.78 -0.49
C THR A 70 -23.09 -15.99 0.83
N PRO A 71 -24.23 -16.01 1.54
CA PRO A 71 -24.40 -15.27 2.79
C PRO A 71 -23.55 -15.81 3.94
N VAL A 72 -23.48 -17.14 4.08
CA VAL A 72 -22.66 -17.77 5.14
C VAL A 72 -21.18 -17.48 4.92
N LEU A 73 -20.70 -17.54 3.67
CA LEU A 73 -19.33 -17.18 3.34
C LEU A 73 -19.03 -15.71 3.60
N ALA A 74 -19.96 -14.82 3.26
CA ALA A 74 -19.83 -13.39 3.53
C ALA A 74 -19.78 -13.10 5.04
N MET A 75 -20.58 -13.80 5.85
CA MET A 75 -20.53 -13.71 7.31
C MET A 75 -19.20 -14.20 7.89
N GLU A 76 -18.69 -15.34 7.41
CA GLU A 76 -17.39 -15.87 7.85
C GLU A 76 -16.26 -14.89 7.52
N LYS A 77 -16.27 -14.33 6.30
CA LYS A 77 -15.30 -13.32 5.87
C LYS A 77 -15.38 -12.06 6.72
N ALA A 78 -16.59 -11.58 7.04
CA ALA A 78 -16.79 -10.43 7.93
C ALA A 78 -16.24 -10.71 9.34
N SER A 79 -16.52 -11.88 9.90
CA SER A 79 -16.02 -12.32 11.22
C SER A 79 -14.48 -12.36 11.28
N LEU A 80 -13.82 -13.00 10.31
CA LEU A 80 -12.36 -13.02 10.22
C LEU A 80 -11.78 -11.61 10.09
N THR A 81 -12.36 -10.78 9.22
CA THR A 81 -11.88 -9.41 8.99
C THR A 81 -12.02 -8.55 10.24
N MET A 82 -13.12 -8.71 10.98
CA MET A 82 -13.34 -8.01 12.25
C MET A 82 -12.32 -8.42 13.31
N GLY A 83 -12.06 -9.73 13.44
CA GLY A 83 -11.01 -10.25 14.34
C GLY A 83 -9.63 -9.69 13.98
N LEU A 84 -9.29 -9.65 12.70
CA LEU A 84 -8.05 -9.04 12.22
C LEU A 84 -7.98 -7.54 12.53
N ALA A 85 -9.07 -6.80 12.33
CA ALA A 85 -9.14 -5.36 12.61
C ALA A 85 -8.91 -5.04 14.11
N VAL A 86 -9.46 -5.85 15.02
CA VAL A 86 -9.20 -5.72 16.46
C VAL A 86 -7.72 -5.93 16.79
N ASN A 87 -7.09 -6.95 16.19
CA ASN A 87 -5.65 -7.19 16.38
C ASN A 87 -4.79 -6.02 15.87
N ILE A 88 -5.13 -5.46 14.71
CA ILE A 88 -4.46 -4.28 14.17
C ILE A 88 -4.64 -3.09 15.10
N ARG A 89 -5.86 -2.83 15.60
CA ARG A 89 -6.14 -1.77 16.58
C ARG A 89 -5.25 -1.91 17.81
N ASN A 90 -5.16 -3.11 18.38
CA ASN A 90 -4.32 -3.37 19.54
C ASN A 90 -2.84 -3.10 19.23
N LYS A 91 -2.34 -3.56 18.08
CA LYS A 91 -0.93 -3.38 17.69
C LYS A 91 -0.57 -1.91 17.45
N VAL A 92 -1.51 -1.11 16.93
CA VAL A 92 -1.33 0.34 16.77
C VAL A 92 -1.27 1.05 18.12
N LEU A 93 -2.14 0.68 19.07
CA LEU A 93 -2.10 1.22 20.43
C LEU A 93 -0.80 0.85 21.16
N GLU A 94 -0.31 -0.38 20.99
CA GLU A 94 0.99 -0.82 21.51
C GLU A 94 2.14 -0.02 20.92
N ALA A 95 2.16 0.17 19.59
CA ALA A 95 3.20 0.97 18.92
C ALA A 95 3.21 2.42 19.42
N TYR A 96 2.03 3.02 19.63
CA TYR A 96 1.91 4.36 20.21
C TYR A 96 2.45 4.42 21.65
N HIS A 97 2.10 3.44 22.49
CA HIS A 97 2.64 3.36 23.86
C HIS A 97 4.16 3.15 23.88
N GLU A 98 4.71 2.36 22.96
CA GLU A 98 6.15 2.09 22.89
C GLU A 98 6.94 3.35 22.50
N ILE A 99 6.42 4.17 21.56
CA ILE A 99 7.01 5.46 21.22
C ILE A 99 7.07 6.38 22.44
N MET A 100 6.02 6.42 23.27
CA MET A 100 6.02 7.23 24.49
C MET A 100 7.06 6.76 25.52
N ARG A 101 7.30 5.44 25.63
CA ARG A 101 8.30 4.90 26.54
C ARG A 101 9.74 5.18 26.12
N MET A 102 9.99 5.44 24.83
CA MET A 102 11.32 5.85 24.35
C MET A 102 11.66 7.31 24.67
N GLN A 103 10.68 8.16 25.03
CA GLN A 103 10.86 9.61 25.17
C GLN A 103 10.94 10.12 26.62
N ILE A 104 10.98 9.22 27.60
CA ILE A 104 11.37 9.53 28.99
C ILE A 104 12.77 9.00 29.28
#